data_AF-A0A966T0V5-F1
#
_entry.id   AF-A0A966T0V5-F1
#
_cell.length_a   1.000
_cell.length_b   1.000
_cell.length_c   1.000
_cell.angle_alpha   90.00
_cell.angle_beta   90.00
_cell.angle_gamma   90.00
#
_symmetry.space_group_name_H-M   'P 1'
#
loop_
_entity.id
_entity.type
_entity.pdbx_description
1 polymer ?
#
loop_
_entity_poly.entity_id
_entity_poly.type
_entity_poly.pdbx_seq_one_letter_code
_entity_poly.pdbx_strand_id
1 'polypeptide(L)'
;MAAPQDKDFATACGRLASSLSISLAAARRKVDLVAAKEGVRDNPGKLLIAQRMMLEAQGVGEQSRQLLDVLLEAVQEEANYIGDD
;
A
#
# COMPACT_ATOMS: atom_id res chain seq x y z
N MET A 1 7.30 -21.77 -16.26
CA MET A 1 7.57 -22.53 -15.02
C MET A 1 7.80 -21.50 -13.91
N ALA A 2 6.76 -21.17 -13.13
CA ALA A 2 6.88 -20.15 -12.08
C ALA A 2 7.63 -20.77 -10.89
N ALA A 3 8.80 -20.25 -10.58
CA ALA A 3 9.57 -20.68 -9.42
C ALA A 3 8.68 -20.54 -8.16
N PRO A 4 8.77 -21.43 -7.16
CA PRO A 4 7.99 -21.32 -5.92
C PRO A 4 8.14 -19.93 -5.26
N GLN A 5 9.29 -19.30 -5.44
CA GLN A 5 9.61 -17.93 -5.02
C GLN A 5 8.65 -16.85 -5.57
N ASP A 6 8.07 -17.08 -6.75
CA ASP A 6 7.13 -16.17 -7.40
C ASP A 6 5.76 -16.18 -6.68
N LYS A 7 5.37 -17.33 -6.11
CA LYS A 7 4.12 -17.45 -5.33
C LYS A 7 4.20 -16.66 -4.03
N ASP A 8 5.30 -16.77 -3.30
CA ASP A 8 5.48 -16.02 -2.05
C ASP A 8 5.57 -14.51 -2.33
N PHE A 9 6.30 -14.11 -3.37
CA PHE A 9 6.38 -12.72 -3.80
C PHE A 9 5.02 -12.17 -4.25
N ALA A 10 4.25 -12.94 -5.04
CA ALA A 10 2.91 -12.56 -5.45
C ALA A 10 1.95 -12.48 -4.27
N THR A 11 2.06 -13.38 -3.29
CA THR A 11 1.25 -13.35 -2.06
C THR A 11 1.56 -12.12 -1.22
N ALA A 12 2.84 -11.79 -1.02
CA ALA A 12 3.27 -10.59 -0.30
C ALA A 12 2.79 -9.31 -1.02
N CYS A 13 2.97 -9.22 -2.35
CA CYS A 13 2.46 -8.11 -3.14
C CYS A 13 0.93 -8.01 -3.12
N GLY A 14 0.21 -9.13 -3.09
CA GLY A 14 -1.25 -9.16 -2.99
C GLY A 14 -1.75 -8.61 -1.67
N ARG A 15 -1.12 -9.00 -0.56
CA ARG A 15 -1.43 -8.45 0.77
C ARG A 15 -1.09 -6.97 0.86
N LEU A 16 0.07 -6.56 0.36
CA LEU A 16 0.48 -5.15 0.28
C LEU A 16 -0.51 -4.31 -0.54
N ALA A 17 -0.98 -4.84 -1.67
CA ALA A 17 -1.98 -4.22 -2.52
C ALA A 17 -3.30 -4.00 -1.77
N SER A 18 -3.77 -5.01 -1.03
CA SER A 18 -4.97 -4.89 -0.19
C SER A 18 -4.80 -3.87 0.94
N SER A 19 -3.66 -3.87 1.64
CA SER A 19 -3.39 -2.91 2.73
C SER A 19 -3.32 -1.46 2.25
N LEU A 20 -2.82 -1.22 1.04
CA LEU A 20 -2.70 0.11 0.45
C LEU A 20 -3.89 0.51 -0.43
N SER A 21 -4.89 -0.37 -0.59
CA SER A 21 -5.99 -0.20 -1.56
C SER A 21 -5.51 0.15 -2.98
N ILE A 22 -4.44 -0.50 -3.45
CA ILE A 22 -3.88 -0.34 -4.79
C ILE A 22 -3.93 -1.64 -5.58
N SER A 23 -3.74 -1.58 -6.90
CA SER A 23 -3.66 -2.77 -7.74
C SER A 23 -2.36 -3.56 -7.50
N LEU A 24 -2.39 -4.88 -7.71
CA LEU A 24 -1.21 -5.76 -7.62
C LEU A 24 -0.04 -5.26 -8.48
N ALA A 25 -0.31 -4.72 -9.67
CA ALA A 25 0.72 -4.16 -10.56
C ALA A 25 1.41 -2.92 -9.96
N ALA A 26 0.64 -2.08 -9.25
CA ALA A 26 1.18 -0.91 -8.55
C ALA A 26 2.05 -1.34 -7.36
N ALA A 27 1.59 -2.32 -6.57
CA ALA A 27 2.36 -2.90 -5.47
C ALA A 27 3.70 -3.48 -5.96
N ARG A 28 3.68 -4.28 -7.04
CA ARG A 28 4.90 -4.84 -7.66
C ARG A 28 5.86 -3.75 -8.13
N ARG A 29 5.38 -2.71 -8.82
CA ARG A 29 6.20 -1.57 -9.22
C ARG A 29 6.84 -0.86 -8.03
N LYS A 30 6.09 -0.69 -6.94
CA LYS A 30 6.59 -0.04 -5.73
C LYS A 30 7.75 -0.82 -5.12
N VAL A 31 7.60 -2.14 -5.00
CA VAL A 31 8.66 -3.03 -4.52
C VAL A 31 9.88 -2.99 -5.45
N ASP A 32 9.67 -3.00 -6.78
CA ASP A 32 10.77 -2.96 -7.74
C ASP A 32 11.54 -1.62 -7.71
N LEU A 33 10.84 -0.49 -7.50
CA LEU A 33 11.46 0.82 -7.30
C LEU A 33 12.32 0.87 -6.03
N VAL A 34 11.83 0.32 -4.91
CA VAL A 34 12.60 0.26 -3.66
C VAL A 34 13.78 -0.69 -3.80
N ALA A 35 13.58 -1.84 -4.43
CA ALA A 35 14.65 -2.78 -4.73
C ALA A 35 15.74 -2.15 -5.63
N ALA A 36 15.34 -1.42 -6.66
CA ALA A 36 16.28 -0.68 -7.52
C ALA A 36 17.04 0.40 -6.74
N LYS A 37 16.37 1.10 -5.82
CA LYS A 37 16.97 2.13 -4.97
C LYS A 37 17.99 1.56 -3.97
N GLU A 38 17.72 0.37 -3.42
CA GLU A 38 18.66 -0.35 -2.54
C GLU A 38 19.71 -1.18 -3.32
N GLY A 39 19.65 -1.20 -4.66
CA GLY A 39 20.54 -2.01 -5.49
C GLY A 39 20.26 -3.52 -5.40
N VAL A 40 19.14 -3.92 -4.82
CA VAL A 40 18.74 -5.32 -4.60
C VAL A 40 18.08 -5.85 -5.87
N ARG A 41 18.72 -6.85 -6.51
CA ARG A 41 18.17 -7.53 -7.70
C ARG A 41 17.82 -8.99 -7.44
N ASP A 42 18.21 -9.52 -6.29
CA ASP A 42 17.95 -10.90 -5.89
C ASP A 42 16.47 -11.12 -5.56
N ASN A 43 15.93 -12.23 -6.05
CA ASN A 43 14.59 -12.71 -5.71
C ASN A 43 14.29 -12.71 -4.19
N PRO A 44 15.15 -13.26 -3.31
CA PRO A 44 14.90 -13.22 -1.86
C PRO A 44 14.94 -11.79 -1.30
N GLY A 45 15.79 -10.92 -1.84
CA GLY A 45 15.87 -9.52 -1.42
C GLY A 45 14.61 -8.73 -1.76
N LYS A 46 14.07 -8.91 -2.98
CA LYS A 46 12.79 -8.30 -3.38
C LYS A 46 11.63 -8.77 -2.49
N LEU A 47 11.64 -10.02 -2.05
CA LEU A 47 10.64 -10.58 -1.15
C LEU A 47 10.72 -10.00 0.27
N LEU A 48 11.93 -9.78 0.78
CA LEU A 48 12.12 -9.08 2.07
C LEU A 48 11.63 -7.63 2.00
N ILE A 49 11.92 -6.93 0.90
CA ILE A 49 11.43 -5.56 0.68
C ILE A 49 9.90 -5.55 0.64
N ALA A 50 9.26 -6.48 -0.06
CA ALA A 50 7.80 -6.59 -0.10
C ALA A 50 7.18 -6.81 1.29
N GLN A 51 7.77 -7.69 2.11
CA GLN A 51 7.31 -7.93 3.49
C GLN A 51 7.51 -6.71 4.39
N ARG A 52 8.66 -6.05 4.30
CA ARG A 52 8.95 -4.83 5.05
C ARG A 52 7.98 -3.71 4.69
N MET A 53 7.76 -3.48 3.40
CA MET A 53 6.78 -2.50 2.93
C MET A 53 5.36 -2.84 3.36
N MET A 54 5.02 -4.13 3.49
CA MET A 54 3.71 -4.56 3.99
C MET A 54 3.54 -4.24 5.48
N LEU A 55 4.58 -4.47 6.29
CA LEU A 55 4.60 -4.09 7.71
C LEU A 55 4.48 -2.57 7.87
N GLU A 56 5.25 -1.79 7.09
CA GLU A 56 5.14 -0.33 7.08
C GLU A 56 3.76 0.15 6.62
N ALA A 57 3.19 -0.47 5.58
CA ALA A 57 1.87 -0.12 5.09
C ALA A 57 0.74 -0.44 6.07
N GLN A 58 0.88 -1.48 6.91
CA GLN A 58 -0.09 -1.75 7.98
C GLN A 58 -0.04 -0.66 9.05
N GLY A 59 1.16 -0.22 9.46
CA GLY A 59 1.31 0.87 10.42
C GLY A 59 0.82 2.23 9.89
N VAL A 60 1.07 2.51 8.61
CA VAL A 60 0.64 3.77 7.96
C VAL A 60 -0.83 3.75 7.55
N GLY A 61 -1.37 2.56 7.23
CA GLY A 61 -2.76 2.38 6.82
C GLY A 61 -3.75 2.77 7.92
N GLU A 62 -3.45 2.48 9.18
CA GLU A 62 -4.27 2.91 10.31
C GLU A 62 -4.30 4.43 10.46
N GLN A 63 -3.13 5.08 10.42
CA GLN A 63 -3.03 6.54 10.54
C GLN A 63 -3.65 7.28 9.34
N SER A 64 -3.43 6.78 8.12
CA SER A 64 -3.98 7.39 6.90
C SER A 64 -5.50 7.24 6.85
N ARG A 65 -6.04 6.11 7.33
CA ARG A 65 -7.48 5.88 7.37
C ARG A 65 -8.17 6.76 8.40
N GLN A 66 -7.55 6.97 9.57
CA GLN A 66 -8.02 7.93 10.57
C GLN A 66 -8.01 9.37 10.06
N LEU A 67 -6.94 9.79 9.36
CA LEU A 67 -6.88 11.12 8.74
C LEU A 67 -7.93 11.30 7.64
N LEU A 68 -8.16 10.28 6.81
CA LEU A 68 -9.23 10.34 5.80
C LEU A 68 -10.62 10.43 6.44
N ASP A 69 -10.88 9.68 7.51
CA ASP A 69 -12.17 9.70 8.22
C ASP A 69 -12.45 11.10 8.79
N VAL A 70 -11.46 11.71 9.44
CA VAL A 70 -11.54 13.09 9.94
C VAL A 70 -11.74 14.11 8.82
N LEU A 71 -11.05 13.95 7.70
CA LEU A 71 -11.21 14.84 6.54
C LEU A 71 -12.58 14.68 5.88
N LEU A 72 -13.13 13.46 5.79
CA LEU A 72 -14.47 13.21 5.28
C LEU A 72 -15.56 13.75 6.22
N GLU A 73 -15.40 13.58 7.53
CA GLU A 73 -16.32 14.14 8.53
C GLU A 73 -16.34 15.68 8.46
N ALA A 74 -15.17 16.31 8.31
CA ALA A 74 -15.07 17.76 8.13
C ALA A 74 -15.74 18.27 6.83
N VAL A 75 -15.67 17.51 5.73
CA VAL A 75 -16.36 17.86 4.48
C VAL A 75 -17.88 17.68 4.59
N GLN A 76 -18.35 16.71 5.39
CA GLN A 76 -19.78 16.49 5.62
C GLN A 76 -20.43 17.63 6.43
N GLU A 77 -19.69 18.26 7.35
CA GLU A 77 -20.20 19.39 8.13
C GLU A 77 -20.36 20.67 7.26
N GLU A 78 -19.51 20.86 6.25
CA GLU A 78 -19.58 22.00 5.33
C GLU A 78 -20.73 21.88 4.29
N ALA A 79 -21.13 20.66 3.92
CA ALA A 79 -22.23 20.41 2.98
C ALA A 79 -23.63 20.68 3.58
N ASN A 80 -23.76 20.84 4.90
CA ASN A 80 -25.03 21.16 5.56
C ASN A 80 -25.23 22.69 5.75
N TYR A 81 -24.34 23.53 5.22
CA TYR A 81 -24.54 24.97 5.12
C TYR A 81 -25.23 25.33 3.79
N ILE A 82 -26.44 24.80 3.56
CA ILE A 82 -27.41 25.49 2.71
C ILE A 82 -28.13 26.46 3.66
N GLY A 83 -27.48 27.61 3.87
CA GLY A 83 -28.14 28.78 4.44
C GLY A 83 -29.17 29.26 3.43
N ASP A 84 -30.43 29.16 3.83
CA ASP A 84 -31.56 29.87 3.24
C ASP A 84 -31.27 31.38 3.33
N ASP A 85 -30.96 31.99 2.19
CA ASP A 85 -31.14 33.43 1.90
C ASP A 85 -31.62 33.60 0.45
#